data_AF-A0A1I2LBM9-F1
#
_entry.id   AF-A0A1I2LBM9-F1
#
_cell.length_a   1.000
_cell.length_b   1.000
_cell.length_c   1.000
_cell.angle_alpha   90.00
_cell.angle_beta   90.00
_cell.angle_gamma   90.00
#
_symmetry.space_group_name_H-M   'P 1'
#
loop_
_entity.id
_entity.type
_entity.pdbx_description
1 polymer ?
#
loop_
_entity_poly.entity_id
_entity_poly.type
_entity_poly.pdbx_seq_one_letter_code
_entity_poly.pdbx_strand_id
1 'polypeptide(L)'
;MLSKTIRIASGAGLLGLSMTACTAAEPAVTTSPAAQTSPAASTRAAAADGIPAGALLQPADVGGVQAEPLDQGEYAHVRPLRPCGDDRYPSDGSRTDAVAVQYAVPGAEQGSTPSVVIEFVGRHEPGGAAAQFRDIGAALDRCPGGLGEGQRKWEIVESDDDSMLIRIGQRFAYADEKPATVNHYAALSRVNDAVVVVADLGWENSDGSEKLVRDLIAKAEQRAATVS
;
A
#
# COMPACT_ATOMS: atom_id res chain seq x y z
N MET A 1 55.02 -0.88 -21.46
CA MET A 1 55.83 -1.78 -20.62
C MET A 1 54.96 -2.27 -19.47
N LEU A 2 55.09 -3.57 -19.16
CA LEU A 2 54.42 -4.39 -18.13
C LEU A 2 52.94 -4.78 -18.33
N SER A 3 52.79 -5.87 -19.10
CA SER A 3 51.76 -6.89 -18.90
C SER A 3 51.84 -7.52 -17.50
N LYS A 4 50.70 -7.87 -16.90
CA LYS A 4 50.63 -8.91 -15.89
C LYS A 4 49.40 -9.79 -16.11
N THR A 5 49.67 -10.95 -16.71
CA THR A 5 48.81 -12.13 -16.80
C THR A 5 48.95 -12.93 -15.51
N ILE A 6 47.85 -13.34 -14.87
CA ILE A 6 47.88 -14.42 -13.85
C ILE A 6 46.79 -15.44 -14.19
N ARG A 7 47.20 -16.70 -14.06
CA ARG A 7 46.56 -17.93 -14.54
C ARG A 7 45.58 -18.52 -13.52
N ILE A 8 44.71 -19.34 -14.09
CA ILE A 8 43.70 -20.27 -13.55
C ILE A 8 44.28 -21.26 -12.54
N ALA A 9 43.46 -21.68 -11.56
CA ALA A 9 43.56 -23.01 -10.95
C ALA A 9 42.16 -23.60 -10.70
N SER A 10 41.91 -24.74 -11.36
CA SER A 10 40.73 -25.59 -11.22
C SER A 10 40.82 -26.43 -9.95
N GLY A 11 39.71 -26.59 -9.23
CA GLY A 11 39.57 -27.54 -8.13
C GLY A 11 38.28 -28.33 -8.28
N ALA A 12 38.38 -29.56 -8.80
CA ALA A 12 37.31 -30.54 -8.81
C ALA A 12 37.37 -31.36 -7.50
N GLY A 13 36.25 -31.48 -6.80
CA GLY A 13 36.10 -32.35 -5.63
C GLY A 13 34.79 -33.13 -5.76
N LEU A 14 34.89 -34.38 -6.22
CA LEU A 14 33.82 -35.36 -6.28
C LEU A 14 33.87 -36.29 -5.04
N LEU A 15 32.67 -36.76 -4.69
CA LEU A 15 32.33 -38.07 -4.08
C LEU A 15 32.55 -38.30 -2.58
N GLY A 16 31.42 -38.47 -1.91
CA GLY A 16 31.28 -39.16 -0.63
C GLY A 16 29.84 -39.63 -0.41
N LEU A 17 29.36 -40.58 -1.23
CA LEU A 17 28.12 -41.30 -0.99
C LEU A 17 28.42 -42.45 -0.01
N SER A 18 27.81 -42.42 1.16
CA SER A 18 27.75 -43.55 2.09
C SER A 18 26.29 -43.87 2.35
N MET A 19 25.78 -44.94 1.76
CA MET A 19 24.48 -45.53 2.13
C MET A 19 24.73 -46.74 3.02
N THR A 20 24.26 -46.66 4.26
CA THR A 20 24.18 -47.79 5.18
C THR A 20 22.72 -48.18 5.32
N ALA A 21 22.43 -49.45 5.04
CA ALA A 21 21.12 -50.05 5.19
C ALA A 21 20.86 -50.44 6.65
N CYS A 22 19.66 -50.16 7.16
CA CYS A 22 19.06 -50.87 8.29
C CYS A 22 17.61 -51.19 7.97
N THR A 23 17.28 -52.47 8.10
CA THR A 23 15.95 -53.06 7.99
C THR A 23 15.20 -53.02 9.32
N ALA A 24 13.87 -53.14 9.20
CA ALA A 24 12.88 -53.53 10.21
C ALA A 24 12.47 -52.49 11.26
N ALA A 25 11.21 -52.04 11.19
CA ALA A 25 10.13 -52.54 12.06
C ALA A 25 8.85 -51.70 11.80
N GLU A 26 7.72 -52.35 11.57
CA GLU A 26 6.40 -51.74 11.74
C GLU A 26 6.14 -51.50 13.23
N PRO A 27 5.65 -50.31 13.59
CA PRO A 27 4.70 -50.21 14.68
C PRO A 27 3.36 -49.69 14.14
N ALA A 28 2.31 -50.44 14.47
CA ALA A 28 0.94 -49.97 14.43
C ALA A 28 0.83 -48.67 15.26
N VAL A 29 0.35 -47.60 14.64
CA VAL A 29 -0.02 -46.37 15.35
C VAL A 29 -1.48 -46.06 15.06
N THR A 30 -2.27 -46.35 16.09
CA THR A 30 -3.55 -45.78 16.48
C THR A 30 -3.94 -44.49 15.76
N THR A 31 -5.06 -44.54 15.05
CA THR A 31 -5.82 -43.38 14.57
C THR A 31 -6.28 -42.54 15.77
N SER A 32 -5.58 -41.44 16.05
CA SER A 32 -6.14 -40.33 16.84
C SER A 32 -6.99 -39.45 15.92
N PRO A 33 -8.22 -39.08 16.31
CA PRO A 33 -8.99 -38.09 15.57
C PRO A 33 -8.24 -36.75 15.66
N ALA A 34 -7.80 -36.24 14.51
CA ALA A 34 -7.28 -34.89 14.41
C ALA A 34 -8.35 -33.93 14.93
N ALA A 35 -8.02 -33.24 16.03
CA ALA A 35 -8.80 -32.13 16.54
C ALA A 35 -8.99 -31.13 15.40
N GLN A 36 -10.24 -30.85 15.08
CA GLN A 36 -10.63 -29.77 14.20
C GLN A 36 -10.07 -28.48 14.79
N THR A 37 -8.96 -27.99 14.24
CA THR A 37 -8.58 -26.59 14.40
C THR A 37 -9.70 -25.76 13.79
N SER A 38 -10.51 -25.18 14.66
CA SER A 38 -11.48 -24.15 14.30
C SER A 38 -10.76 -23.09 13.45
N PRO A 39 -11.40 -22.59 12.38
CA PRO A 39 -10.82 -21.48 11.62
C PRO A 39 -10.61 -20.32 12.59
N ALA A 40 -9.37 -19.83 12.65
CA ALA A 40 -9.05 -18.59 13.33
C ALA A 40 -10.04 -17.54 12.83
N ALA A 41 -10.81 -16.97 13.75
CA ALA A 41 -11.71 -15.88 13.44
C ALA A 41 -10.86 -14.74 12.88
N SER A 42 -10.93 -14.53 11.57
CA SER A 42 -10.39 -13.34 10.91
C SER A 42 -10.96 -12.15 11.65
N THR A 43 -10.09 -11.45 12.37
CA THR A 43 -10.47 -10.21 13.05
C THR A 43 -10.73 -9.21 11.92
N ARG A 44 -12.01 -9.01 11.60
CA ARG A 44 -12.46 -7.99 10.66
C ARG A 44 -11.84 -6.68 11.11
N ALA A 45 -11.23 -5.93 10.20
CA ALA A 45 -10.75 -4.58 10.48
C ALA A 45 -11.85 -3.85 11.24
N ALA A 46 -11.55 -3.47 12.48
CA ALA A 46 -12.51 -2.82 13.34
C ALA A 46 -12.92 -1.52 12.66
N ALA A 47 -14.21 -1.32 12.45
CA ALA A 47 -14.74 -0.02 12.11
C ALA A 47 -14.15 0.97 13.12
N ALA A 48 -13.43 2.00 12.65
CA ALA A 48 -13.23 3.17 13.48
C ALA A 48 -14.65 3.68 13.81
N ASP A 49 -14.88 4.08 15.06
CA ASP A 49 -16.17 4.61 15.47
C ASP A 49 -16.68 5.59 14.40
N GLY A 50 -17.90 5.38 13.90
CA GLY A 50 -18.53 6.25 12.89
C GLY A 50 -18.39 5.85 11.41
N ILE A 51 -17.33 5.17 10.97
CA ILE A 51 -17.17 4.73 9.55
C ILE A 51 -17.42 3.22 9.43
N PRO A 52 -18.51 2.77 8.79
CA PRO A 52 -18.81 1.35 8.68
C PRO A 52 -17.79 0.64 7.79
N ALA A 53 -17.43 -0.61 8.12
CA ALA A 53 -16.47 -1.38 7.33
C ALA A 53 -16.86 -1.55 5.84
N GLY A 54 -18.17 -1.46 5.52
CA GLY A 54 -18.66 -1.48 4.14
C GLY A 54 -18.37 -0.22 3.33
N ALA A 55 -17.90 0.86 3.97
CA ALA A 55 -17.47 2.09 3.33
C ALA A 55 -16.02 2.06 2.82
N LEU A 56 -15.27 1.01 3.15
CA LEU A 56 -13.91 0.76 2.67
C LEU A 56 -13.92 -0.23 1.49
N LEU A 57 -12.80 -0.33 0.78
CA LEU A 57 -12.58 -1.39 -0.19
C LEU A 57 -12.79 -2.76 0.45
N GLN A 58 -13.62 -3.57 -0.19
CA GLN A 58 -13.93 -4.92 0.25
C GLN A 58 -12.95 -5.92 -0.37
N PRO A 59 -12.79 -7.13 0.18
CA PRO A 59 -11.89 -8.13 -0.38
C PRO A 59 -12.11 -8.41 -1.87
N ALA A 60 -13.37 -8.39 -2.33
CA ALA A 60 -13.69 -8.57 -3.76
C ALA A 60 -13.14 -7.45 -4.66
N ASP A 61 -12.90 -6.26 -4.11
CA ASP A 61 -12.38 -5.10 -4.83
C ASP A 61 -10.85 -5.19 -5.02
N VAL A 62 -10.16 -5.90 -4.12
CA VAL A 62 -8.69 -5.98 -3.98
C VAL A 62 -8.13 -7.41 -4.07
N GLY A 63 -8.75 -8.27 -4.89
CA GLY A 63 -8.20 -9.61 -5.17
C GLY A 63 -8.28 -10.61 -4.02
N GLY A 64 -9.24 -10.46 -3.12
CA GLY A 64 -9.50 -11.34 -1.97
C GLY A 64 -8.76 -10.96 -0.69
N VAL A 65 -7.95 -9.89 -0.73
CA VAL A 65 -7.13 -9.44 0.39
C VAL A 65 -8.00 -8.75 1.45
N GLN A 66 -7.64 -8.94 2.72
CA GLN A 66 -8.29 -8.27 3.84
C GLN A 66 -7.60 -6.94 4.13
N ALA A 67 -8.38 -5.95 4.58
CA ALA A 67 -7.85 -4.69 5.07
C ALA A 67 -7.04 -4.91 6.35
N GLU A 68 -5.83 -4.35 6.41
CA GLU A 68 -5.02 -4.33 7.62
C GLU A 68 -4.98 -2.90 8.20
N PRO A 69 -5.14 -2.75 9.53
CA PRO A 69 -5.11 -1.44 10.15
C PRO A 69 -3.72 -0.80 10.05
N LEU A 70 -3.74 0.50 9.77
CA LEU A 70 -2.57 1.36 9.66
C LEU A 70 -1.89 1.70 11.01
N ASP A 71 -0.61 1.41 11.26
CA ASP A 71 0.08 1.94 12.45
C ASP A 71 0.18 3.48 12.42
N GLN A 72 0.36 4.10 13.59
CA GLN A 72 0.50 5.55 13.69
C GLN A 72 1.76 6.02 12.94
N GLY A 73 1.60 6.98 12.03
CA GLY A 73 2.69 7.59 11.26
C GLY A 73 3.07 6.85 9.97
N GLU A 74 2.71 5.58 9.81
CA GLU A 74 3.06 4.81 8.60
C GLU A 74 2.39 5.42 7.36
N TYR A 75 3.13 5.76 6.31
CA TYR A 75 2.57 6.44 5.13
C TYR A 75 1.69 7.68 5.46
N ALA A 76 2.00 8.45 6.51
CA ALA A 76 1.20 9.62 6.92
C ALA A 76 0.94 10.63 5.78
N HIS A 77 1.89 10.74 4.84
CA HIS A 77 1.81 11.59 3.66
C HIS A 77 0.63 11.31 2.71
N VAL A 78 -0.05 10.16 2.82
CA VAL A 78 -1.24 9.81 2.01
C VAL A 78 -2.53 9.63 2.83
N ARG A 79 -2.58 10.09 4.09
CA ARG A 79 -3.70 9.85 5.02
C ARG A 79 -4.19 11.09 5.81
N PRO A 80 -4.86 12.09 5.19
CA PRO A 80 -5.04 12.30 3.75
C PRO A 80 -3.73 12.82 3.12
N LEU A 81 -3.73 13.18 1.84
CA LEU A 81 -2.53 13.71 1.17
C LEU A 81 -1.96 14.94 1.92
N ARG A 82 -0.65 14.92 2.20
CA ARG A 82 0.10 15.97 2.94
C ARG A 82 1.37 16.43 2.21
N PRO A 83 1.27 17.09 1.04
CA PRO A 83 2.45 17.52 0.28
C PRO A 83 3.32 18.56 1.02
N CYS A 84 2.74 19.34 1.94
CA CYS A 84 3.47 20.33 2.74
C CYS A 84 4.06 19.79 4.06
N GLY A 85 3.95 18.49 4.34
CA GLY A 85 4.33 17.88 5.61
C GLY A 85 3.14 17.67 6.56
N ASP A 86 3.42 17.20 7.78
CA ASP A 86 2.42 16.63 8.70
C ASP A 86 1.51 17.68 9.39
N ASP A 87 1.66 18.96 9.06
CA ASP A 87 0.83 20.03 9.60
C ASP A 87 -0.65 19.82 9.24
N ARG A 88 -1.52 20.16 10.20
CA ARG A 88 -2.97 20.07 10.01
C ARG A 88 -3.46 21.11 9.02
N TYR A 89 -4.42 20.71 8.19
CA TYR A 89 -5.20 21.62 7.37
C TYR A 89 -6.25 22.28 8.26
N PRO A 90 -6.64 23.54 7.99
CA PRO A 90 -7.77 24.16 8.66
C PRO A 90 -9.04 23.29 8.59
N SER A 91 -9.29 22.66 7.43
CA SER A 91 -10.40 21.72 7.23
C SER A 91 -10.33 20.42 8.06
N ASP A 92 -9.19 20.07 8.66
CA ASP A 92 -9.12 18.92 9.57
C ASP A 92 -9.96 19.13 10.85
N GLY A 93 -10.36 20.38 11.15
CA GLY A 93 -11.21 20.70 12.30
C GLY A 93 -12.65 20.20 12.15
N SER A 94 -13.13 19.99 10.93
CA SER A 94 -14.48 19.48 10.67
C SER A 94 -14.55 17.97 10.49
N ARG A 95 -13.41 17.27 10.55
CA ARG A 95 -13.36 15.80 10.42
C ARG A 95 -13.90 15.16 11.69
N THR A 96 -15.02 14.46 11.58
CA THR A 96 -15.67 13.77 12.70
C THR A 96 -15.05 12.41 12.94
N ASP A 97 -14.76 11.67 11.87
CA ASP A 97 -14.16 10.33 11.93
C ASP A 97 -13.15 10.14 10.79
N ALA A 98 -12.22 9.22 10.98
CA ALA A 98 -11.28 8.82 9.94
C ALA A 98 -10.84 7.37 10.14
N VAL A 99 -10.67 6.66 9.04
CA VAL A 99 -10.09 5.32 9.01
C VAL A 99 -9.05 5.27 7.90
N ALA A 100 -7.97 4.55 8.16
CA ALA A 100 -7.01 4.22 7.14
C ALA A 100 -6.53 2.78 7.28
N VAL A 101 -6.39 2.12 6.15
CA VAL A 101 -6.02 0.71 6.06
C VAL A 101 -5.04 0.51 4.92
N GLN A 102 -4.34 -0.63 4.96
CA GLN A 102 -3.50 -1.09 3.87
C GLN A 102 -3.99 -2.42 3.31
N TYR A 103 -3.61 -2.68 2.07
CA TYR A 103 -3.84 -3.92 1.35
C TYR A 103 -2.57 -4.32 0.60
N ALA A 104 -2.14 -5.58 0.74
CA ALA A 104 -1.11 -6.17 -0.10
C ALA A 104 -1.75 -6.78 -1.35
N VAL A 105 -2.08 -5.96 -2.34
CA VAL A 105 -2.84 -6.36 -3.53
C VAL A 105 -1.98 -7.26 -4.43
N PRO A 106 -2.44 -8.46 -4.82
CA PRO A 106 -1.67 -9.33 -5.70
C PRO A 106 -1.44 -8.69 -7.07
N GLY A 107 -0.28 -8.96 -7.68
CA GLY A 107 -0.05 -8.55 -9.06
C GLY A 107 -1.00 -9.27 -10.04
N ALA A 108 -1.14 -8.70 -11.24
CA ALA A 108 -2.13 -9.15 -12.22
C ALA A 108 -1.89 -10.59 -12.73
N GLU A 109 -0.64 -11.05 -12.73
CA GLU A 109 -0.26 -12.40 -13.12
C GLU A 109 0.18 -13.22 -11.91
N GLN A 110 -0.04 -14.53 -11.96
CA GLN A 110 0.38 -15.43 -10.89
C GLN A 110 1.90 -15.37 -10.67
N GLY A 111 2.32 -15.09 -9.44
CA GLY A 111 3.74 -14.94 -9.08
C GLY A 111 4.31 -13.54 -9.33
N SER A 112 3.49 -12.59 -9.79
CA SER A 112 3.89 -11.19 -9.82
C SER A 112 4.04 -10.62 -8.41
N THR A 113 4.95 -9.65 -8.28
CA THR A 113 5.12 -8.88 -7.05
C THR A 113 3.80 -8.18 -6.67
N PRO A 114 3.36 -8.26 -5.40
CA PRO A 114 2.19 -7.53 -4.94
C PRO A 114 2.45 -6.02 -4.91
N SER A 115 1.41 -5.22 -4.66
CA SER A 115 1.53 -3.78 -4.42
C SER A 115 0.98 -3.42 -3.05
N VAL A 116 1.57 -2.42 -2.40
CA VAL A 116 1.03 -1.86 -1.15
C VAL A 116 0.06 -0.73 -1.51
N VAL A 117 -1.23 -1.01 -1.30
CA VAL A 117 -2.30 -0.03 -1.50
C VAL A 117 -2.77 0.50 -0.15
N ILE A 118 -2.83 1.82 -0.01
CA ILE A 118 -3.36 2.52 1.15
C ILE A 118 -4.71 3.11 0.79
N GLU A 119 -5.70 2.90 1.67
CA GLU A 119 -6.98 3.60 1.60
C GLU A 119 -7.14 4.48 2.85
N PHE A 120 -7.61 5.70 2.66
CA PHE A 120 -8.05 6.60 3.72
C PHE A 120 -9.46 7.08 3.43
N VAL A 121 -10.33 7.05 4.43
CA VAL A 121 -11.65 7.67 4.39
C VAL A 121 -11.79 8.59 5.60
N GLY A 122 -12.07 9.86 5.36
CA GLY A 122 -12.35 10.86 6.39
C GLY A 122 -13.77 11.39 6.25
N ARG A 123 -14.62 11.22 7.28
CA ARG A 123 -15.96 11.82 7.34
C ARG A 123 -15.89 13.20 7.95
N HIS A 124 -16.62 14.15 7.38
CA HIS A 124 -16.67 15.54 7.83
C HIS A 124 -18.09 15.99 8.16
N GLU A 125 -18.20 17.08 8.91
CA GLU A 125 -19.42 17.90 8.95
C GLU A 125 -19.75 18.47 7.55
N PRO A 126 -21.02 18.85 7.29
CA PRO A 126 -21.46 19.38 6.00
C PRO A 126 -20.54 20.46 5.41
N GLY A 127 -20.05 20.21 4.20
CA GLY A 127 -19.14 21.10 3.47
C GLY A 127 -17.66 21.00 3.89
N GLY A 128 -17.35 20.25 4.94
CA GLY A 128 -15.99 20.03 5.43
C GLY A 128 -15.12 19.24 4.45
N ALA A 129 -15.66 18.22 3.79
CA ALA A 129 -14.93 17.47 2.77
C ALA A 129 -14.58 18.34 1.55
N ALA A 130 -15.49 19.23 1.13
CA ALA A 130 -15.20 20.20 0.08
C ALA A 130 -14.10 21.18 0.50
N ALA A 131 -14.04 21.57 1.77
CA ALA A 131 -12.94 22.37 2.29
C ALA A 131 -11.62 21.60 2.29
N GLN A 132 -11.61 20.33 2.70
CA GLN A 132 -10.40 19.51 2.71
C GLN A 132 -9.88 19.21 1.30
N PHE A 133 -10.76 18.94 0.34
CA PHE A 133 -10.37 18.79 -1.07
C PHE A 133 -9.66 20.03 -1.60
N ARG A 134 -10.20 21.23 -1.34
CA ARG A 134 -9.55 22.51 -1.71
C ARG A 134 -8.23 22.74 -0.99
N ASP A 135 -8.16 22.46 0.31
CA ASP A 135 -6.93 22.61 1.09
C ASP A 135 -5.82 21.71 0.55
N ILE A 136 -6.13 20.46 0.19
CA ILE A 136 -5.19 19.52 -0.41
C ILE A 136 -4.74 20.00 -1.80
N GLY A 137 -5.67 20.43 -2.66
CA GLY A 137 -5.33 20.98 -3.98
C GLY A 137 -4.39 22.18 -3.87
N ALA A 138 -4.72 23.15 -3.01
CA ALA A 138 -3.87 24.31 -2.75
C ALA A 138 -2.50 23.93 -2.15
N ALA A 139 -2.45 22.87 -1.33
CA ALA A 139 -1.20 22.37 -0.78
C ALA A 139 -0.32 21.69 -1.85
N LEU A 140 -0.91 20.96 -2.81
CA LEU A 140 -0.20 20.37 -3.94
C LEU A 140 0.45 21.46 -4.81
N ASP A 141 -0.27 22.55 -5.08
CA ASP A 141 0.25 23.69 -5.84
C ASP A 141 1.36 24.45 -5.09
N ARG A 142 1.19 24.66 -3.79
CA ARG A 142 2.15 25.41 -2.95
C ARG A 142 3.41 24.59 -2.64
N CYS A 143 3.27 23.27 -2.51
CA CYS A 143 4.31 22.35 -2.06
C CYS A 143 4.52 21.22 -3.07
N PRO A 144 4.95 21.52 -4.32
CA PRO A 144 5.21 20.49 -5.32
C PRO A 144 6.40 19.58 -4.95
N GLY A 145 7.17 19.97 -3.94
CA GLY A 145 8.28 19.21 -3.40
C GLY A 145 9.44 19.03 -4.39
N GLY A 146 10.12 17.89 -4.32
CA GLY A 146 11.34 17.64 -5.09
C GLY A 146 11.84 16.21 -4.97
N LEU A 147 12.93 15.91 -5.68
CA LEU A 147 13.59 14.60 -5.69
C LEU A 147 14.88 14.59 -4.85
N GLY A 148 14.99 15.47 -3.86
CA GLY A 148 16.05 15.42 -2.85
C GLY A 148 15.88 14.27 -1.87
N GLU A 149 16.88 14.03 -1.03
CA GLU A 149 16.82 13.02 0.03
C GLU A 149 15.64 13.28 0.97
N GLY A 150 14.83 12.24 1.24
CA GLY A 150 13.62 12.33 2.06
C GLY A 150 12.49 13.17 1.46
N GLN A 151 12.65 13.73 0.26
CA GLN A 151 11.64 14.52 -0.41
C GLN A 151 10.75 13.66 -1.31
N ARG A 152 9.54 14.17 -1.54
CA ARG A 152 8.59 13.66 -2.53
C ARG A 152 8.32 14.77 -3.53
N LYS A 153 8.31 14.45 -4.81
CA LYS A 153 7.86 15.32 -5.88
C LYS A 153 6.40 15.00 -6.17
N TRP A 154 5.53 15.98 -6.01
CA TRP A 154 4.10 15.85 -6.22
C TRP A 154 3.72 16.48 -7.55
N GLU A 155 2.88 15.79 -8.31
CA GLU A 155 2.39 16.28 -9.59
C GLU A 155 0.94 15.87 -9.79
N ILE A 156 0.07 16.86 -10.03
CA ILE A 156 -1.31 16.62 -10.42
C ILE A 156 -1.29 16.15 -11.88
N VAL A 157 -1.70 14.89 -12.10
CA VAL A 157 -1.82 14.29 -13.43
C VAL A 157 -3.17 14.68 -14.05
N GLU A 158 -4.21 14.68 -13.23
CA GLU A 158 -5.58 14.99 -13.63
C GLU A 158 -6.32 15.60 -12.43
N SER A 159 -7.23 16.52 -12.68
CA SER A 159 -8.09 17.12 -11.66
C SER A 159 -9.38 17.59 -12.29
N ASP A 160 -10.48 17.39 -11.57
CA ASP A 160 -11.78 17.99 -11.83
C ASP A 160 -12.35 18.59 -10.52
N ASP A 161 -13.66 18.79 -10.46
CA ASP A 161 -14.34 19.48 -9.36
C ASP A 161 -14.41 18.64 -8.06
N ASP A 162 -14.27 17.32 -8.14
CA ASP A 162 -14.40 16.42 -6.99
C ASP A 162 -13.37 15.28 -6.94
N SER A 163 -12.47 15.20 -7.92
CA SER A 163 -11.39 14.22 -7.98
C SER A 163 -10.05 14.82 -8.41
N MET A 164 -8.96 14.21 -7.95
CA MET A 164 -7.60 14.46 -8.41
C MET A 164 -6.84 13.14 -8.52
N LEU A 165 -6.03 13.00 -9.56
CA LEU A 165 -5.00 11.97 -9.66
C LEU A 165 -3.62 12.62 -9.51
N ILE A 166 -2.81 12.07 -8.62
CA ILE A 166 -1.52 12.59 -8.23
C ILE A 166 -0.44 11.53 -8.49
N ARG A 167 0.64 11.95 -9.13
CA ARG A 167 1.90 11.21 -9.20
C ARG A 167 2.83 11.70 -8.09
N ILE A 168 3.41 10.77 -7.35
CA ILE A 168 4.32 11.02 -6.23
C ILE A 168 5.67 10.40 -6.55
N GLY A 169 6.61 11.21 -7.03
CA GLY A 169 7.97 10.78 -7.32
C GLY A 169 8.84 10.78 -6.06
N GLN A 170 9.60 9.72 -5.83
CA GLN A 170 10.57 9.62 -4.74
C GLN A 170 11.87 8.99 -5.24
N ARG A 171 13.01 9.41 -4.69
CA ARG A 171 14.27 8.70 -4.93
C ARG A 171 14.46 7.60 -3.90
N PHE A 172 14.62 6.37 -4.37
CA PHE A 172 15.00 5.22 -3.54
C PHE A 172 16.37 4.72 -3.95
N ALA A 173 17.18 4.40 -2.93
CA ALA A 173 18.40 3.62 -3.08
C ALA A 173 18.16 2.28 -2.37
N TYR A 174 18.51 1.19 -3.03
CA TYR A 174 18.52 -0.13 -2.42
C TYR A 174 19.96 -0.60 -2.31
N ALA A 175 20.41 -0.91 -1.09
CA ALA A 175 21.81 -1.26 -0.80
C ALA A 175 22.80 -0.23 -1.40
N ASP A 176 23.79 -0.70 -2.17
CA ASP A 176 24.83 0.12 -2.78
C ASP A 176 24.46 0.64 -4.19
N GLU A 177 23.19 0.51 -4.61
CA GLU A 177 22.74 0.94 -5.92
C GLU A 177 22.57 2.46 -6.02
N LYS A 178 22.74 2.99 -7.23
CA LYS A 178 22.48 4.41 -7.48
C LYS A 178 20.99 4.69 -7.27
N PRO A 179 20.63 5.79 -6.58
CA PRO A 179 19.23 6.10 -6.32
C PRO A 179 18.44 6.27 -7.62
N ALA A 180 17.42 5.44 -7.81
CA ALA A 180 16.45 5.54 -8.89
C ALA A 180 15.24 6.36 -8.43
N THR A 181 14.52 6.94 -9.39
CA THR A 181 13.22 7.56 -9.09
C THR A 181 12.15 6.51 -9.29
N VAL A 182 11.32 6.31 -8.28
CA VAL A 182 10.08 5.53 -8.37
C VAL A 182 8.90 6.50 -8.28
N ASN A 183 7.80 6.14 -8.90
CA ASN A 183 6.57 6.91 -8.92
C ASN A 183 5.48 6.08 -8.25
N HIS A 184 4.94 6.62 -7.17
CA HIS A 184 3.69 6.15 -6.60
C HIS A 184 2.54 6.95 -7.21
N TYR A 185 1.33 6.42 -7.10
CA TYR A 185 0.13 7.10 -7.58
C TYR A 185 -0.88 7.18 -6.45
N ALA A 186 -1.59 8.29 -6.37
CA ALA A 186 -2.68 8.46 -5.44
C ALA A 186 -3.85 9.16 -6.12
N ALA A 187 -5.06 8.70 -5.86
CA ALA A 187 -6.27 9.42 -6.21
C ALA A 187 -6.93 9.95 -4.95
N LEU A 188 -7.46 11.16 -5.05
CA LEU A 188 -8.23 11.86 -4.03
C LEU A 188 -9.61 12.13 -4.62
N SER A 189 -10.67 11.71 -3.91
CA SER A 189 -12.04 11.99 -4.32
C SER A 189 -12.85 12.52 -3.15
N ARG A 190 -13.78 13.43 -3.45
CA ARG A 190 -14.80 13.92 -2.53
C ARG A 190 -16.12 13.24 -2.84
N VAL A 191 -16.67 12.54 -1.85
CA VAL A 191 -17.97 11.85 -1.98
C VAL A 191 -18.85 12.30 -0.83
N ASN A 192 -19.93 13.02 -1.14
CA ASN A 192 -20.76 13.70 -0.13
C ASN A 192 -19.89 14.56 0.82
N ASP A 193 -19.98 14.30 2.12
CA ASP A 193 -19.16 14.91 3.17
C ASP A 193 -18.00 14.01 3.61
N ALA A 194 -17.51 13.13 2.73
CA ALA A 194 -16.31 12.33 2.93
C ALA A 194 -15.20 12.68 1.93
N VAL A 195 -13.96 12.56 2.38
CA VAL A 195 -12.75 12.52 1.55
C VAL A 195 -12.22 11.10 1.51
N VAL A 196 -11.98 10.60 0.30
CA VAL A 196 -11.42 9.28 0.03
C VAL A 196 -10.07 9.46 -0.64
N VAL A 197 -9.05 8.75 -0.16
CA VAL A 197 -7.75 8.65 -0.82
C VAL A 197 -7.43 7.18 -1.03
N VAL A 198 -7.06 6.83 -2.26
CA VAL A 198 -6.47 5.51 -2.57
C VAL A 198 -5.10 5.75 -3.18
N ALA A 199 -4.06 5.19 -2.57
CA ALA A 199 -2.68 5.33 -3.03
C ALA A 199 -2.05 3.96 -3.25
N ASP A 200 -1.40 3.78 -4.39
CA ASP A 200 -0.54 2.64 -4.68
C ASP A 200 0.92 3.06 -4.55
N LEU A 201 1.60 2.49 -3.56
CA LEU A 201 2.99 2.77 -3.22
C LEU A 201 3.96 1.78 -3.86
N GLY A 202 3.49 0.90 -4.75
CA GLY A 202 4.31 -0.13 -5.37
C GLY A 202 4.80 -1.17 -4.37
N TRP A 203 5.93 -1.80 -4.70
CA TRP A 203 6.64 -2.73 -3.83
C TRP A 203 8.14 -2.45 -3.85
N GLU A 204 8.73 -2.29 -2.67
CA GLU A 204 10.15 -2.02 -2.48
C GLU A 204 10.64 -0.81 -3.31
N ASN A 205 11.31 -1.05 -4.43
CA ASN A 205 11.88 -0.06 -5.34
C ASN A 205 11.18 -0.01 -6.71
N SER A 206 9.95 -0.53 -6.79
CA SER A 206 9.12 -0.48 -8.00
C SER A 206 8.10 0.66 -7.97
N ASP A 207 7.70 1.11 -9.15
CA ASP A 207 6.62 2.07 -9.31
C ASP A 207 5.28 1.48 -8.81
N GLY A 208 4.41 2.34 -8.29
CA GLY A 208 2.99 2.04 -8.18
C GLY A 208 2.30 2.06 -9.55
N SER A 209 1.05 1.63 -9.58
CA SER A 209 0.24 1.51 -10.79
C SER A 209 -0.86 2.55 -10.86
N GLU A 210 -0.73 3.52 -11.78
CA GLU A 210 -1.81 4.47 -12.09
C GLU A 210 -3.12 3.76 -12.42
N LYS A 211 -3.04 2.70 -13.21
CA LYS A 211 -4.21 1.92 -13.64
C LYS A 211 -4.91 1.28 -12.44
N LEU A 212 -4.16 0.74 -11.48
CA LEU A 212 -4.72 0.13 -10.28
C LEU A 212 -5.41 1.19 -9.42
N VAL A 213 -4.77 2.34 -9.22
CA VAL A 213 -5.34 3.46 -8.46
C VAL A 213 -6.65 3.95 -9.08
N ARG A 214 -6.71 4.12 -10.41
CA ARG A 214 -7.94 4.52 -11.12
C ARG A 214 -9.07 3.50 -10.96
N ASP A 215 -8.77 2.21 -11.01
CA ASP A 215 -9.78 1.16 -10.80
C ASP A 215 -10.28 1.13 -9.34
N LEU A 216 -9.37 1.23 -8.38
CA LEU A 216 -9.71 1.15 -6.96
C LEU A 216 -10.41 2.40 -6.43
N ILE A 217 -10.05 3.60 -6.86
CA ILE A 217 -10.73 4.82 -6.40
C ILE A 217 -12.20 4.83 -6.83
N ALA A 218 -12.51 4.40 -8.05
CA ALA A 218 -13.89 4.32 -8.53
C ALA A 218 -14.74 3.33 -7.69
N LYS A 219 -14.12 2.26 -7.18
CA LYS A 219 -14.79 1.32 -6.25
C LYS A 219 -14.91 1.95 -4.86
N ALA A 220 -13.85 2.57 -4.36
CA ALA A 220 -13.84 3.22 -3.05
C ALA A 220 -14.89 4.34 -2.96
N GLU A 221 -15.09 5.11 -4.02
CA GLU A 221 -16.16 6.12 -4.11
C GLU A 221 -17.56 5.50 -3.91
N GLN A 222 -17.83 4.37 -4.56
CA GLN A 222 -19.10 3.66 -4.41
C GLN A 222 -19.31 3.14 -2.97
N ARG A 223 -18.23 2.70 -2.31
CA ARG A 223 -18.27 2.27 -0.90
C ARG A 223 -18.51 3.47 0.01
N ALA A 224 -17.75 4.54 -0.18
CA ALA A 224 -17.79 5.75 0.63
C ALA A 224 -19.10 6.54 0.48
N ALA A 225 -19.84 6.37 -0.61
CA ALA A 225 -21.18 6.96 -0.76
C ALA A 225 -22.17 6.52 0.32
N THR A 226 -21.87 5.45 1.06
CA THR A 226 -22.66 4.98 2.21
C THR A 226 -22.34 5.72 3.52
N VAL A 227 -21.31 6.56 3.52
CA VAL A 227 -20.93 7.43 4.63
C VAL A 227 -21.85 8.67 4.59
N SER A 228 -22.71 8.79 5.59
CA SER A 228 -23.62 9.92 5.82
C SER A 228 -23.24 10.71 7.06
#